data_AF-A0A822APR1-F1
#
_entry.id   AF-A0A822APR1-F1
#
_cell.length_a   1.000
_cell.length_b   1.000
_cell.length_c   1.000
_cell.angle_alpha   90.00
_cell.angle_beta   90.00
_cell.angle_gamma   90.00
#
_symmetry.space_group_name_H-M   'P 1'
#
loop_
_entity.id
_entity.type
_entity.pdbx_description
1 polymer ?
#
loop_
_entity_poly.entity_id
_entity_poly.type
_entity_poly.pdbx_seq_one_letter_code
_entity_poly.pdbx_strand_id
1 'polypeptide(L)'
;MGQGMNQTLLLVHSSTAIFTVVSCQSFTVSSLAIDYNPLAFTAGYVMNATNSYLDVQIVPPHQADVGRQVAAIFRYNPTLMIPAFGSQTYEIYQTPPSNVNTSLVSSGILRIPLASSSRFVVGDAIVARYVFTTHVIYAENVTNFTVQSVTIYTSWSMATYILRAYGINMIDYHVKPINGHWLSAVQDCMHFSDSRYYINIINSSCEASGDDGLNALTYYFNVTQVINSTAIIITQYNNWPNVLNVGIGTNLEFSTSQKPFTVYATVTLASASVYNSNSQLYIFTSPINASVGDWVCVADRPSLTIRNFTVANNRARGVLLPRQTNVKK
;
A
#
# COMPACT_ATOMS: atom_id res chain seq x y z
N MET A 1 12.44 16.73 12.59
CA MET A 1 13.10 17.41 11.45
C MET A 1 14.52 16.89 11.36
N GLY A 2 14.99 16.52 10.16
CA GLY A 2 16.41 16.34 9.89
C GLY A 2 17.05 17.62 9.31
N GLN A 3 18.30 17.53 8.86
CA GLN A 3 19.04 18.67 8.29
C GLN A 3 18.81 18.83 6.78
N GLY A 4 18.27 17.80 6.12
CA GLY A 4 17.94 17.77 4.70
C GLY A 4 17.90 16.34 4.18
N MET A 5 17.10 16.06 3.14
CA MET A 5 16.99 14.69 2.59
C MET A 5 18.31 14.14 2.01
N ASN A 6 19.27 15.01 1.69
CA ASN A 6 20.61 14.62 1.24
C ASN A 6 21.67 14.69 2.36
N GLN A 7 21.28 15.08 3.58
CA GLN A 7 22.20 15.32 4.71
C GLN A 7 21.91 14.41 5.90
N THR A 8 20.67 13.93 6.03
CA THR A 8 20.25 13.05 7.12
C THR A 8 19.74 11.75 6.52
N LEU A 9 20.42 10.63 6.82
CA LEU A 9 19.96 9.28 6.47
C LEU A 9 19.62 8.51 7.74
N LEU A 10 18.40 8.01 7.82
CA LEU A 10 17.98 7.01 8.79
C LEU A 10 18.12 5.63 8.16
N LEU A 11 19.17 4.89 8.54
CA LEU A 11 19.36 3.51 8.14
C LEU A 11 18.79 2.57 9.21
N VAL A 12 17.85 1.72 8.80
CA VAL A 12 17.07 0.89 9.72
C VAL A 12 17.51 -0.57 9.60
N HIS A 13 17.86 -1.18 10.73
CA HIS A 13 18.41 -2.54 10.77
C HIS A 13 17.38 -3.64 11.08
N SER A 14 16.10 -3.31 11.01
CA SER A 14 15.00 -4.23 11.30
C SER A 14 13.75 -3.87 10.48
N SER A 15 12.81 -4.81 10.43
CA SER A 15 11.53 -4.62 9.77
C SER A 15 10.56 -3.85 10.68
N THR A 16 10.80 -2.54 10.87
CA THR A 16 9.98 -1.65 11.72
C THR A 16 9.49 -0.42 10.97
N ALA A 17 8.32 0.09 11.36
CA ALA A 17 7.89 1.44 10.98
C ALA A 17 8.85 2.47 11.59
N ILE A 18 9.02 3.60 10.91
CA ILE A 18 9.79 4.74 11.44
C ILE A 18 8.86 5.78 12.03
N PHE A 19 7.75 6.05 11.35
CA PHE A 19 6.72 6.96 11.84
C PHE A 19 5.39 6.24 11.91
N THR A 20 4.85 6.12 13.13
CA THR A 20 3.48 5.69 13.41
C THR A 20 2.78 6.86 14.08
N VAL A 21 1.91 7.55 13.34
CA VAL A 21 1.27 8.80 13.76
C VAL A 21 -0.23 8.58 13.87
N VAL A 22 -0.77 8.58 15.09
CA VAL A 22 -2.18 8.26 15.33
C VAL A 22 -2.86 9.42 16.05
N SER A 23 -4.02 9.85 15.54
CA SER A 23 -4.88 10.87 16.16
C SER A 23 -4.17 12.20 16.43
N CYS A 24 -3.28 12.62 15.53
CA CYS A 24 -2.51 13.86 15.65
C CYS A 24 -3.06 14.98 14.76
N GLN A 25 -2.82 16.22 15.18
CA GLN A 25 -3.15 17.44 14.42
C GLN A 25 -1.88 18.22 14.10
N SER A 26 -1.79 18.74 12.87
CA SER A 26 -0.70 19.60 12.40
C SER A 26 0.68 18.97 12.54
N PHE A 27 0.81 17.68 12.18
CA PHE A 27 2.06 16.93 12.29
C PHE A 27 2.85 16.97 10.98
N THR A 28 4.18 17.17 11.08
CA THR A 28 5.08 17.24 9.93
C THR A 28 6.28 16.30 10.07
N VAL A 29 6.52 15.47 9.06
CA VAL A 29 7.79 14.74 8.86
C VAL A 29 8.60 15.49 7.81
N SER A 30 9.85 15.86 8.13
CA SER A 30 10.65 16.62 7.16
C SER A 30 12.16 16.45 7.22
N SER A 31 12.78 16.68 6.07
CA SER A 31 14.22 16.92 5.88
C SER A 31 15.11 15.71 6.18
N LEU A 32 14.75 14.52 5.68
CA LEU A 32 15.50 13.28 5.93
C LEU A 32 15.31 12.26 4.81
N ALA A 33 16.27 11.34 4.68
CA ALA A 33 16.16 10.12 3.90
C ALA A 33 16.04 8.88 4.81
N ILE A 34 15.42 7.82 4.30
CA ILE A 34 15.21 6.56 5.02
C ILE A 34 15.61 5.39 4.11
N ASP A 35 16.33 4.42 4.65
CA ASP A 35 16.65 3.16 4.00
C ASP A 35 16.65 2.00 5.00
N TYR A 36 16.63 0.76 4.51
CA TYR A 36 16.67 -0.44 5.34
C TYR A 36 17.82 -1.37 4.94
N ASN A 37 18.46 -1.96 5.95
CA ASN A 37 19.43 -3.04 5.77
C ASN A 37 19.27 -4.09 6.88
N PRO A 38 18.72 -5.29 6.61
CA PRO A 38 18.56 -5.89 5.27
C PRO A 38 17.40 -5.28 4.45
N LEU A 39 17.48 -5.46 3.13
CA LEU A 39 16.44 -5.08 2.19
C LEU A 39 15.18 -5.94 2.37
N ALA A 40 14.02 -5.37 2.08
CA ALA A 40 12.74 -6.06 2.12
C ALA A 40 12.48 -7.01 0.92
N PHE A 41 13.48 -7.16 0.06
CA PHE A 41 13.44 -7.98 -1.13
C PHE A 41 14.85 -8.43 -1.49
N THR A 42 14.94 -9.42 -2.37
CA THR A 42 16.19 -9.79 -3.04
C THR A 42 15.95 -9.89 -4.54
N ALA A 43 17.03 -9.88 -5.32
CA ALA A 43 16.95 -9.92 -6.76
C ALA A 43 18.13 -10.66 -7.37
N GLY A 44 17.89 -11.28 -8.53
CA GLY A 44 18.90 -12.12 -9.16
C GLY A 44 18.38 -12.90 -10.36
N TYR A 45 19.15 -13.89 -10.78
CA TYR A 45 18.85 -14.75 -11.92
C TYR A 45 18.48 -16.16 -11.46
N VAL A 46 17.42 -16.72 -12.03
CA VAL A 46 17.01 -18.10 -11.77
C VAL A 46 18.06 -19.05 -12.34
N MET A 47 18.67 -19.87 -11.48
CA MET A 47 19.65 -20.91 -11.83
C MET A 47 19.01 -22.29 -11.95
N ASN A 48 17.95 -22.52 -11.18
CA ASN A 48 17.16 -23.75 -11.21
C ASN A 48 15.69 -23.42 -10.91
N ALA A 49 14.77 -24.06 -11.61
CA ALA A 49 13.33 -23.88 -11.43
C ALA A 49 12.64 -25.24 -11.33
N THR A 50 11.89 -25.43 -10.25
CA THR A 50 11.08 -26.63 -10.04
C THR A 50 9.63 -26.23 -9.71
N ASN A 51 8.77 -27.22 -9.47
CA ASN A 51 7.40 -26.95 -9.04
C ASN A 51 7.29 -26.47 -7.59
N SER A 52 8.35 -26.58 -6.78
CA SER A 52 8.33 -26.28 -5.34
C SER A 52 9.36 -25.26 -4.88
N TYR A 53 10.34 -24.89 -5.72
CA TYR A 53 11.31 -23.85 -5.43
C TYR A 53 12.00 -23.30 -6.68
N LEU A 54 12.61 -22.12 -6.52
CA LEU A 54 13.61 -21.53 -7.41
C LEU A 54 14.95 -21.46 -6.68
N ASP A 55 16.05 -21.80 -7.34
CA ASP A 55 17.39 -21.41 -6.86
C ASP A 55 17.82 -20.18 -7.65
N VAL A 56 18.19 -19.12 -6.94
CA VAL A 56 18.42 -17.79 -7.53
C VAL A 56 19.82 -17.31 -7.18
N GLN A 57 20.62 -17.04 -8.21
CA GLN A 57 21.89 -16.35 -8.05
C GLN A 57 21.62 -14.88 -7.76
N ILE A 58 21.80 -14.48 -6.51
CA ILE A 58 21.61 -13.11 -6.06
C ILE A 58 22.69 -12.22 -6.68
N VAL A 59 22.30 -11.02 -7.10
CA VAL A 59 23.19 -10.03 -7.71
C VAL A 59 23.41 -8.83 -6.80
N PRO A 60 24.65 -8.29 -6.72
CA PRO A 60 24.89 -7.06 -5.97
C PRO A 60 24.01 -5.89 -6.46
N PRO A 61 23.64 -4.96 -5.57
CA PRO A 61 23.93 -4.92 -4.13
C PRO A 61 22.97 -5.78 -3.28
N HIS A 62 22.05 -6.51 -3.91
CA HIS A 62 21.10 -7.37 -3.20
C HIS A 62 21.85 -8.48 -2.45
N GLN A 63 21.22 -8.97 -1.38
CA GLN A 63 21.82 -9.95 -0.50
C GLN A 63 20.91 -11.18 -0.38
N ALA A 64 21.55 -12.33 -0.16
CA ALA A 64 20.84 -13.56 0.17
C ALA A 64 20.36 -13.45 1.63
N ASP A 65 19.08 -13.17 1.85
CA ASP A 65 18.47 -13.16 3.18
C ASP A 65 17.79 -14.51 3.44
N VAL A 66 18.36 -15.25 4.40
CA VAL A 66 17.96 -16.63 4.77
C VAL A 66 16.91 -16.58 5.88
N GLY A 67 15.98 -17.54 5.88
CA GLY A 67 14.94 -17.59 6.91
C GLY A 67 13.78 -16.64 6.64
N ARG A 68 13.62 -16.16 5.39
CA ARG A 68 12.53 -15.26 4.99
C ARG A 68 11.42 -16.01 4.29
N GLN A 69 10.20 -15.57 4.55
CA GLN A 69 9.05 -15.94 3.73
C GLN A 69 8.95 -14.97 2.54
N VAL A 70 8.64 -15.49 1.35
CA VAL A 70 8.48 -14.69 0.11
C VAL A 70 6.99 -14.60 -0.22
N ALA A 71 6.45 -13.39 -0.31
CA ALA A 71 5.04 -13.14 -0.61
C ALA A 71 4.76 -12.97 -2.10
N ALA A 72 5.73 -12.46 -2.87
CA ALA A 72 5.55 -12.28 -4.30
C ALA A 72 6.88 -12.34 -5.05
N ILE A 73 6.82 -12.79 -6.30
CA ILE A 73 7.98 -12.87 -7.20
C ILE A 73 7.52 -12.39 -8.57
N PHE A 74 8.27 -11.49 -9.19
CA PHE A 74 7.98 -11.03 -10.55
C PHE A 74 9.25 -10.97 -11.41
N ARG A 75 9.09 -11.14 -12.72
CA ARG A 75 10.18 -10.99 -13.70
C ARG A 75 10.63 -9.55 -13.83
N TYR A 76 11.93 -9.35 -13.98
CA TYR A 76 12.56 -8.05 -14.08
C TYR A 76 13.37 -7.92 -15.37
N ASN A 77 13.46 -6.71 -15.90
CA ASN A 77 14.37 -6.37 -16.99
C ASN A 77 15.55 -5.57 -16.41
N PRO A 78 16.71 -6.19 -16.15
CA PRO A 78 17.84 -5.53 -15.51
C PRO A 78 18.57 -4.55 -16.43
N THR A 79 18.39 -4.63 -17.75
CA THR A 79 18.97 -3.67 -18.71
C THR A 79 18.23 -2.34 -18.66
N LEU A 80 16.91 -2.40 -18.58
CA LEU A 80 16.05 -1.22 -18.53
C LEU A 80 15.74 -0.75 -17.09
N MET A 81 16.10 -1.56 -16.08
CA MET A 81 15.80 -1.32 -14.67
C MET A 81 14.30 -1.13 -14.41
N ILE A 82 13.49 -2.00 -15.01
CA ILE A 82 12.03 -2.02 -14.87
C ILE A 82 11.50 -3.45 -14.71
N PRO A 83 10.33 -3.64 -14.09
CA PRO A 83 9.58 -4.88 -14.16
C PRO A 83 9.36 -5.32 -15.62
N ALA A 84 9.43 -6.63 -15.87
CA ALA A 84 9.26 -7.16 -17.22
C ALA A 84 7.86 -6.82 -17.76
N PHE A 85 7.81 -6.33 -18.99
CA PHE A 85 6.59 -5.87 -19.66
C PHE A 85 6.25 -6.74 -20.89
N GLY A 86 5.01 -6.63 -21.37
CA GLY A 86 4.55 -7.34 -22.56
C GLY A 86 4.49 -8.86 -22.34
N SER A 87 4.99 -9.64 -23.31
CA SER A 87 4.94 -11.11 -23.25
C SER A 87 5.83 -11.72 -22.16
N GLN A 88 6.79 -10.94 -21.64
CA GLN A 88 7.67 -11.36 -20.55
C GLN A 88 7.08 -11.09 -19.16
N THR A 89 5.97 -10.36 -19.05
CA THR A 89 5.33 -10.09 -17.76
C THR A 89 4.85 -11.39 -17.13
N TYR A 90 5.39 -11.67 -15.94
CA TYR A 90 4.91 -12.76 -15.11
C TYR A 90 5.19 -12.46 -13.64
N GLU A 91 4.22 -12.80 -12.81
CA GLU A 91 4.29 -12.65 -11.38
C GLU A 91 3.43 -13.71 -10.70
N ILE A 92 3.83 -14.06 -9.49
CA ILE A 92 3.02 -14.81 -8.55
C ILE A 92 2.91 -14.05 -7.23
N TYR A 93 1.75 -14.16 -6.59
CA TYR A 93 1.56 -13.89 -5.17
C TYR A 93 1.33 -15.23 -4.49
N GLN A 94 1.91 -15.39 -3.30
CA GLN A 94 1.76 -16.60 -2.51
C GLN A 94 1.59 -16.26 -1.03
N THR A 95 0.84 -17.11 -0.34
CA THR A 95 0.74 -17.12 1.13
C THR A 95 1.57 -18.30 1.63
N PRO A 96 2.88 -18.11 1.89
CA PRO A 96 3.75 -19.21 2.28
C PRO A 96 3.35 -19.76 3.67
N PRO A 97 3.35 -21.09 3.87
CA PRO A 97 3.25 -21.66 5.21
C PRO A 97 4.36 -21.14 6.14
N SER A 98 4.07 -21.02 7.44
CA SER A 98 4.99 -20.42 8.45
C SER A 98 6.34 -21.13 8.57
N ASN A 99 6.43 -22.40 8.19
CA ASN A 99 7.64 -23.21 8.25
C ASN A 99 8.41 -23.26 6.92
N VAL A 100 7.98 -22.52 5.90
CA VAL A 100 8.58 -22.52 4.56
C VAL A 100 9.31 -21.21 4.33
N ASN A 101 10.64 -21.26 4.41
CA ASN A 101 11.52 -20.10 4.35
C ASN A 101 12.62 -20.26 3.30
N THR A 102 13.22 -19.14 2.89
CA THR A 102 14.42 -19.12 2.06
C THR A 102 15.58 -19.82 2.76
N SER A 103 16.41 -20.50 1.97
CA SER A 103 17.62 -21.17 2.46
C SER A 103 18.79 -20.96 1.50
N LEU A 104 20.02 -21.05 2.01
CA LEU A 104 21.20 -20.92 1.18
C LEU A 104 21.51 -22.29 0.54
N VAL A 105 21.70 -22.32 -0.78
CA VAL A 105 22.18 -23.52 -1.48
C VAL A 105 23.71 -23.54 -1.48
N SER A 106 24.31 -22.39 -1.79
CA SER A 106 25.74 -22.12 -1.77
C SER A 106 25.97 -20.60 -1.71
N SER A 107 27.21 -20.14 -1.64
CA SER A 107 27.52 -18.70 -1.59
C SER A 107 26.85 -17.94 -2.74
N GLY A 108 25.98 -16.98 -2.41
CA GLY A 108 25.25 -16.15 -3.38
C GLY A 108 24.05 -16.81 -4.05
N ILE A 109 23.76 -18.10 -3.81
CA ILE A 109 22.59 -18.80 -4.36
C ILE A 109 21.56 -19.04 -3.27
N LEU A 110 20.42 -18.34 -3.38
CA LEU A 110 19.30 -18.44 -2.45
C LEU A 110 18.20 -19.34 -3.05
N ARG A 111 17.77 -20.34 -2.28
CA ARG A 111 16.56 -21.11 -2.57
C ARG A 111 15.33 -20.34 -2.08
N ILE A 112 14.40 -20.10 -2.99
CA ILE A 112 13.11 -19.47 -2.76
C ILE A 112 12.03 -20.53 -2.90
N PRO A 113 11.33 -20.91 -1.82
CA PRO A 113 10.22 -21.84 -1.92
C PRO A 113 9.03 -21.26 -2.69
N LEU A 114 8.34 -22.14 -3.40
CA LEU A 114 7.11 -21.82 -4.13
C LEU A 114 5.92 -22.53 -3.48
N ALA A 115 4.82 -21.81 -3.29
CA ALA A 115 3.56 -22.39 -2.81
C ALA A 115 2.82 -23.20 -3.89
N SER A 116 3.12 -22.95 -5.16
CA SER A 116 2.56 -23.64 -6.32
C SER A 116 3.54 -23.59 -7.50
N SER A 117 3.30 -24.39 -8.53
CA SER A 117 4.12 -24.37 -9.74
C SER A 117 4.12 -22.97 -10.38
N SER A 118 5.28 -22.57 -10.88
CA SER A 118 5.47 -21.26 -11.49
C SER A 118 5.86 -21.37 -12.97
N ARG A 119 5.78 -20.25 -13.69
CA ARG A 119 6.23 -20.13 -15.08
C ARG A 119 7.63 -19.53 -15.20
N PHE A 120 8.36 -19.39 -14.09
CA PHE A 120 9.76 -18.95 -14.11
C PHE A 120 10.64 -20.04 -14.72
N VAL A 121 11.64 -19.63 -15.49
CA VAL A 121 12.59 -20.52 -16.15
C VAL A 121 14.02 -20.09 -15.84
N VAL A 122 14.98 -21.01 -16.01
CA VAL A 122 16.40 -20.70 -15.86
C VAL A 122 16.78 -19.52 -16.76
N GLY A 123 17.53 -18.57 -16.20
CA GLY A 123 17.93 -17.32 -16.86
C GLY A 123 17.00 -16.14 -16.64
N ASP A 124 15.77 -16.36 -16.14
CA ASP A 124 14.88 -15.25 -15.77
C ASP A 124 15.54 -14.37 -14.70
N ALA A 125 15.61 -13.06 -14.94
CA ALA A 125 15.87 -12.09 -13.89
C ALA A 125 14.59 -11.85 -13.10
N ILE A 126 14.68 -11.89 -11.77
CA ILE A 126 13.52 -11.76 -10.89
C ILE A 126 13.80 -10.82 -9.72
N VAL A 127 12.72 -10.26 -9.18
CA VAL A 127 12.69 -9.66 -7.84
C VAL A 127 11.75 -10.51 -6.98
N ALA A 128 12.25 -10.94 -5.82
CA ALA A 128 11.48 -11.66 -4.82
C ALA A 128 11.25 -10.77 -3.60
N ARG A 129 9.99 -10.48 -3.32
CA ARG A 129 9.54 -9.61 -2.23
C ARG A 129 9.22 -10.46 -1.01
N TYR A 130 9.84 -10.13 0.12
CA TYR A 130 9.54 -10.82 1.38
C TYR A 130 8.13 -10.47 1.87
N VAL A 131 7.64 -11.26 2.82
CA VAL A 131 6.34 -10.99 3.47
C VAL A 131 6.30 -9.55 3.97
N PHE A 132 5.23 -8.87 3.60
CA PHE A 132 5.03 -7.48 3.90
C PHE A 132 4.67 -7.30 5.37
N THR A 133 5.35 -6.39 6.06
CA THR A 133 5.20 -6.23 7.52
C THR A 133 4.76 -4.83 7.89
N THR A 134 5.49 -3.81 7.41
CA THR A 134 5.37 -2.47 7.96
C THR A 134 5.64 -1.37 6.94
N HIS A 135 4.90 -0.28 7.07
CA HIS A 135 5.06 0.93 6.27
C HIS A 135 6.15 1.81 6.89
N VAL A 136 6.85 2.61 6.07
CA VAL A 136 7.85 3.54 6.62
C VAL A 136 7.17 4.66 7.39
N ILE A 137 6.14 5.24 6.76
CA ILE A 137 5.24 6.22 7.35
C ILE A 137 3.84 5.62 7.37
N TYR A 138 3.33 5.37 8.58
CA TYR A 138 1.93 5.07 8.84
C TYR A 138 1.29 6.24 9.57
N ALA A 139 0.18 6.75 9.06
CA ALA A 139 -0.62 7.76 9.74
C ALA A 139 -2.10 7.39 9.77
N GLU A 140 -2.77 7.63 10.89
CA GLU A 140 -4.17 7.29 11.09
C GLU A 140 -4.91 8.38 11.87
N ASN A 141 -6.13 8.74 11.43
CA ASN A 141 -6.99 9.74 12.09
C ASN A 141 -6.28 11.09 12.28
N VAL A 142 -5.49 11.52 11.30
CA VAL A 142 -4.68 12.74 11.38
C VAL A 142 -5.38 13.94 10.73
N THR A 143 -5.08 15.14 11.19
CA THR A 143 -5.56 16.39 10.57
C THR A 143 -4.38 17.28 10.21
N ASN A 144 -4.35 17.83 8.99
CA ASN A 144 -3.25 18.64 8.46
C ASN A 144 -1.88 17.93 8.57
N PHE A 145 -1.77 16.75 7.96
CA PHE A 145 -0.54 15.96 7.96
C PHE A 145 0.35 16.36 6.79
N THR A 146 1.64 16.61 7.06
CA THR A 146 2.61 17.02 6.04
C THR A 146 3.84 16.12 6.03
N VAL A 147 4.25 15.69 4.84
CA VAL A 147 5.56 15.09 4.59
C VAL A 147 6.29 15.99 3.60
N GLN A 148 7.45 16.51 4.01
CA GLN A 148 8.16 17.52 3.24
C GLN A 148 9.66 17.24 3.12
N SER A 149 10.20 17.24 1.91
CA SER A 149 11.64 17.01 1.65
C SER A 149 12.10 15.71 2.30
N VAL A 150 11.49 14.62 1.86
CA VAL A 150 11.73 13.26 2.38
C VAL A 150 12.01 12.31 1.23
N THR A 151 13.07 11.52 1.34
CA THR A 151 13.35 10.42 0.40
C THR A 151 13.26 9.07 1.10
N ILE A 152 12.58 8.09 0.52
CA ILE A 152 12.53 6.71 1.00
C ILE A 152 13.16 5.82 -0.07
N TYR A 153 14.24 5.13 0.30
CA TYR A 153 14.97 4.27 -0.62
C TYR A 153 14.42 2.85 -0.67
N THR A 154 13.86 2.35 0.43
CA THR A 154 13.13 1.08 0.46
C THR A 154 12.13 1.01 1.61
N SER A 155 11.25 0.02 1.58
CA SER A 155 10.25 -0.25 2.62
C SER A 155 9.87 -1.72 2.68
N TRP A 156 9.47 -2.19 3.87
CA TRP A 156 8.98 -3.56 4.09
C TRP A 156 7.48 -3.76 3.77
N SER A 157 6.82 -2.72 3.27
CA SER A 157 5.46 -2.75 2.73
C SER A 157 5.32 -1.55 1.79
N MET A 158 4.23 -0.78 1.88
CA MET A 158 4.11 0.53 1.23
C MET A 158 5.08 1.54 1.86
N ALA A 159 5.56 2.52 1.10
CA ALA A 159 6.42 3.57 1.67
C ALA A 159 5.62 4.48 2.61
N THR A 160 4.48 5.01 2.16
CA THR A 160 3.57 5.80 3.01
C THR A 160 2.14 5.27 2.90
N TYR A 161 1.54 4.94 4.04
CA TYR A 161 0.13 4.60 4.16
C TYR A 161 -0.57 5.56 5.14
N ILE A 162 -1.62 6.24 4.67
CA ILE A 162 -2.40 7.17 5.47
C ILE A 162 -3.88 6.77 5.44
N LEU A 163 -4.45 6.56 6.61
CA LEU A 163 -5.84 6.18 6.80
C LEU A 163 -6.61 7.31 7.51
N ARG A 164 -7.69 7.78 6.90
CA ARG A 164 -8.60 8.81 7.45
C ARG A 164 -7.90 10.11 7.85
N ALA A 165 -7.19 10.73 6.92
CA ALA A 165 -6.66 12.06 7.13
C ALA A 165 -7.65 13.15 6.72
N TYR A 166 -7.67 14.27 7.44
CA TYR A 166 -8.29 15.52 7.02
C TYR A 166 -7.20 16.49 6.58
N GLY A 167 -6.93 16.57 5.27
CA GLY A 167 -5.84 17.38 4.73
C GLY A 167 -4.48 16.67 4.78
N ILE A 168 -3.91 16.41 3.60
CA ILE A 168 -2.58 15.82 3.39
C ILE A 168 -1.76 16.73 2.48
N ASN A 169 -0.49 16.98 2.85
CA ASN A 169 0.51 17.60 1.98
C ASN A 169 1.72 16.68 1.81
N MET A 170 2.02 16.29 0.58
CA MET A 170 3.24 15.57 0.18
C MET A 170 4.06 16.50 -0.72
N ILE A 171 5.10 17.11 -0.18
CA ILE A 171 5.86 18.17 -0.86
C ILE A 171 7.31 17.71 -0.96
N ASP A 172 7.90 17.65 -2.16
CA ASP A 172 9.29 17.20 -2.31
C ASP A 172 9.50 15.81 -1.66
N TYR A 173 8.53 14.91 -1.91
CA TYR A 173 8.50 13.55 -1.38
C TYR A 173 8.88 12.55 -2.46
N HIS A 174 9.89 11.73 -2.18
CA HIS A 174 10.48 10.83 -3.16
C HIS A 174 10.55 9.40 -2.64
N VAL A 175 10.12 8.45 -3.45
CA VAL A 175 10.38 7.02 -3.21
C VAL A 175 11.12 6.50 -4.44
N LYS A 176 12.39 6.13 -4.29
CA LYS A 176 13.24 5.75 -5.43
C LYS A 176 14.34 4.80 -4.99
N PRO A 177 14.81 3.89 -5.84
CA PRO A 177 15.92 3.02 -5.49
C PRO A 177 17.23 3.82 -5.33
N ILE A 178 18.19 3.27 -4.59
CA ILE A 178 19.55 3.79 -4.47
C ILE A 178 20.57 2.68 -4.80
N ASN A 179 21.79 3.06 -5.20
CA ASN A 179 22.93 2.15 -5.33
C ASN A 179 22.70 0.90 -6.20
N GLY A 180 21.81 0.97 -7.19
CA GLY A 180 21.49 -0.16 -8.07
C GLY A 180 20.47 -1.15 -7.51
N HIS A 181 19.75 -0.80 -6.44
CA HIS A 181 18.56 -1.55 -6.01
C HIS A 181 17.57 -1.67 -7.17
N TRP A 182 17.03 -2.87 -7.38
CA TRP A 182 16.03 -3.12 -8.44
C TRP A 182 14.62 -2.65 -8.06
N LEU A 183 14.41 -2.34 -6.78
CA LEU A 183 13.14 -1.87 -6.24
C LEU A 183 13.37 -0.77 -5.19
N SER A 184 12.38 0.09 -5.02
CA SER A 184 12.27 0.97 -3.87
C SER A 184 11.38 0.34 -2.80
N ALA A 185 10.12 0.74 -2.73
CA ALA A 185 9.10 0.14 -1.88
C ALA A 185 8.65 -1.21 -2.42
N VAL A 186 8.40 -2.20 -1.55
CA VAL A 186 7.90 -3.52 -1.99
C VAL A 186 6.42 -3.54 -2.38
N GLN A 187 5.64 -2.52 -1.98
CA GLN A 187 4.27 -2.27 -2.45
C GLN A 187 4.13 -0.83 -2.99
N ASP A 188 3.01 -0.16 -2.71
CA ASP A 188 2.69 1.19 -3.12
C ASP A 188 3.70 2.22 -2.60
N CYS A 189 3.95 3.26 -3.38
CA CYS A 189 4.72 4.43 -2.95
C CYS A 189 3.91 5.32 -2.00
N MET A 190 2.66 5.63 -2.36
CA MET A 190 1.71 6.38 -1.53
C MET A 190 0.34 5.72 -1.59
N HIS A 191 -0.22 5.43 -0.42
CA HIS A 191 -1.57 4.88 -0.29
C HIS A 191 -2.39 5.71 0.70
N PHE A 192 -3.47 6.31 0.24
CA PHE A 192 -4.36 7.15 1.02
C PHE A 192 -5.75 6.55 1.00
N SER A 193 -6.23 6.14 2.17
CA SER A 193 -7.55 5.54 2.33
C SER A 193 -8.45 6.44 3.16
N ASP A 194 -9.69 6.65 2.70
CA ASP A 194 -10.73 7.42 3.40
C ASP A 194 -10.29 8.84 3.82
N SER A 195 -9.38 9.44 3.06
CA SER A 195 -8.90 10.80 3.30
C SER A 195 -9.92 11.83 2.82
N ARG A 196 -9.96 13.00 3.47
CA ARG A 196 -10.97 14.05 3.30
C ARG A 196 -10.33 15.41 3.11
N TYR A 197 -11.15 16.36 2.67
CA TYR A 197 -10.81 17.77 2.49
C TYR A 197 -9.83 18.03 1.33
N TYR A 198 -8.53 17.80 1.51
CA TYR A 198 -7.55 17.94 0.44
C TYR A 198 -6.40 16.93 0.52
N ILE A 199 -5.84 16.60 -0.64
CA ILE A 199 -4.58 15.88 -0.82
C ILE A 199 -3.77 16.69 -1.84
N ASN A 200 -2.63 17.21 -1.41
CA ASN A 200 -1.71 17.94 -2.27
C ASN A 200 -0.44 17.12 -2.46
N ILE A 201 -0.06 16.87 -3.71
CA ILE A 201 1.18 16.18 -4.08
C ILE A 201 1.96 17.10 -5.01
N ILE A 202 3.10 17.60 -4.55
CA ILE A 202 3.82 18.69 -5.19
C ILE A 202 5.32 18.38 -5.27
N ASN A 203 5.90 18.42 -6.46
CA ASN A 203 7.33 18.20 -6.70
C ASN A 203 7.83 16.85 -6.18
N SER A 204 7.05 15.79 -6.36
CA SER A 204 7.29 14.47 -5.75
C SER A 204 7.61 13.43 -6.82
N SER A 205 8.19 12.29 -6.45
CA SER A 205 8.36 11.17 -7.38
C SER A 205 8.21 9.81 -6.72
N CYS A 206 7.71 8.85 -7.49
CA CYS A 206 7.61 7.43 -7.13
C CYS A 206 8.23 6.59 -8.23
N GLU A 207 9.32 5.91 -7.92
CA GLU A 207 10.13 5.19 -8.89
C GLU A 207 10.40 3.76 -8.42
N ALA A 208 10.23 2.79 -9.33
CA ALA A 208 10.52 1.37 -9.09
C ALA A 208 9.85 0.80 -7.83
N SER A 209 8.62 1.20 -7.53
CA SER A 209 7.83 0.60 -6.45
C SER A 209 7.22 -0.74 -6.91
N GLY A 210 7.02 -1.65 -5.96
CA GLY A 210 6.49 -3.00 -6.19
C GLY A 210 4.99 -3.03 -6.47
N ASP A 211 4.29 -1.90 -6.37
CA ASP A 211 2.90 -1.76 -6.81
C ASP A 211 2.67 -0.35 -7.36
N ASP A 212 1.63 0.37 -6.93
CA ASP A 212 1.25 1.66 -7.48
C ASP A 212 2.14 2.83 -7.05
N GLY A 213 2.26 3.84 -7.91
CA GLY A 213 2.86 5.12 -7.51
C GLY A 213 1.96 5.91 -6.55
N LEU A 214 0.67 5.96 -6.83
CA LEU A 214 -0.33 6.58 -5.95
C LEU A 214 -1.62 5.79 -5.98
N ASN A 215 -2.13 5.46 -4.80
CA ASN A 215 -3.46 4.93 -4.61
C ASN A 215 -4.23 5.85 -3.65
N ALA A 216 -5.30 6.50 -4.12
CA ALA A 216 -6.15 7.33 -3.28
C ALA A 216 -7.60 6.83 -3.39
N LEU A 217 -8.01 6.03 -2.40
CA LEU A 217 -9.24 5.25 -2.46
C LEU A 217 -10.14 5.44 -1.24
N THR A 218 -11.34 4.88 -1.36
CA THR A 218 -12.32 4.75 -0.29
C THR A 218 -12.68 3.28 -0.15
N TYR A 219 -12.89 2.82 1.07
CA TYR A 219 -13.37 1.45 1.31
C TYR A 219 -14.87 1.33 1.05
N TYR A 220 -15.26 0.20 0.47
CA TYR A 220 -16.66 -0.23 0.39
C TYR A 220 -16.91 -1.29 1.45
N PHE A 221 -18.02 -1.12 2.15
CA PHE A 221 -18.53 -2.03 3.17
C PHE A 221 -19.87 -2.60 2.70
N ASN A 222 -20.22 -3.78 3.22
CA ASN A 222 -21.48 -4.43 2.88
C ASN A 222 -22.50 -4.24 4.02
N VAL A 223 -23.74 -3.91 3.67
CA VAL A 223 -24.87 -3.95 4.61
C VAL A 223 -25.25 -5.41 4.85
N THR A 224 -24.98 -5.94 6.04
CA THR A 224 -25.25 -7.34 6.36
C THR A 224 -26.53 -7.54 7.16
N GLN A 225 -27.02 -6.48 7.83
CA GLN A 225 -28.30 -6.52 8.53
C GLN A 225 -28.93 -5.12 8.57
N VAL A 226 -30.27 -5.08 8.44
CA VAL A 226 -31.07 -3.87 8.64
C VAL A 226 -31.88 -4.07 9.92
N ILE A 227 -31.63 -3.26 10.95
CA ILE A 227 -32.33 -3.34 12.23
C ILE A 227 -33.65 -2.55 12.15
N ASN A 228 -33.55 -1.34 11.63
CA ASN A 228 -34.68 -0.46 11.30
C ASN A 228 -34.23 0.59 10.29
N SER A 229 -35.07 1.56 9.96
CA SER A 229 -34.77 2.58 8.96
C SER A 229 -33.60 3.50 9.32
N THR A 230 -33.14 3.55 10.57
CA THR A 230 -32.01 4.39 11.01
C THR A 230 -30.80 3.60 11.48
N ALA A 231 -30.87 2.27 11.55
CA ALA A 231 -29.84 1.44 12.14
C ALA A 231 -29.55 0.20 11.31
N ILE A 232 -28.28 -0.01 10.96
CA ILE A 232 -27.81 -1.14 10.15
C ILE A 232 -26.52 -1.72 10.72
N ILE A 233 -26.25 -2.98 10.41
CA ILE A 233 -24.93 -3.59 10.60
C ILE A 233 -24.19 -3.54 9.27
N ILE A 234 -22.98 -2.99 9.29
CA ILE A 234 -22.06 -3.05 8.15
C ILE A 234 -20.88 -3.96 8.46
N THR A 235 -20.39 -4.66 7.45
CA THR A 235 -19.27 -5.59 7.54
C THR A 235 -18.20 -5.22 6.51
N GLN A 236 -16.94 -5.29 6.92
CA GLN A 236 -15.81 -5.17 5.99
C GLN A 236 -15.55 -6.49 5.28
N TYR A 237 -15.25 -6.42 3.97
CA TYR A 237 -14.96 -7.62 3.18
C TYR A 237 -13.57 -8.18 3.47
N ASN A 238 -12.59 -7.30 3.58
CA ASN A 238 -11.20 -7.65 3.88
C ASN A 238 -10.96 -7.43 5.38
N ASN A 239 -10.30 -8.36 6.07
CA ASN A 239 -9.96 -8.27 7.50
C ASN A 239 -8.87 -7.21 7.79
N TRP A 240 -8.93 -6.06 7.13
CA TRP A 240 -8.03 -4.95 7.36
C TRP A 240 -8.40 -4.31 8.69
N PRO A 241 -7.43 -4.08 9.58
CA PRO A 241 -7.73 -3.54 10.88
C PRO A 241 -8.32 -2.13 10.75
N ASN A 242 -9.36 -1.87 11.54
CA ASN A 242 -9.84 -0.52 11.85
C ASN A 242 -10.40 0.30 10.66
N VAL A 243 -10.69 -0.29 9.49
CA VAL A 243 -11.25 0.47 8.35
C VAL A 243 -12.72 0.88 8.57
N LEU A 244 -13.47 0.13 9.38
CA LEU A 244 -14.85 0.44 9.74
C LEU A 244 -15.01 1.62 10.71
N ASN A 245 -13.94 2.22 11.24
CA ASN A 245 -14.07 3.40 12.09
C ASN A 245 -14.03 4.69 11.25
N VAL A 246 -15.10 4.97 10.51
CA VAL A 246 -15.14 6.12 9.59
C VAL A 246 -15.29 7.48 10.29
N GLY A 247 -15.67 7.49 11.58
CA GLY A 247 -15.87 8.68 12.41
C GLY A 247 -17.30 9.22 12.41
N ILE A 248 -17.81 9.61 13.59
CA ILE A 248 -19.14 10.22 13.77
C ILE A 248 -19.22 11.54 12.99
N GLY A 249 -20.39 11.83 12.41
CA GLY A 249 -20.62 13.01 11.57
C GLY A 249 -20.18 12.84 10.12
N THR A 250 -19.57 11.71 9.76
CA THR A 250 -19.20 11.38 8.38
C THR A 250 -20.45 11.13 7.54
N ASN A 251 -20.46 11.63 6.31
CA ASN A 251 -21.49 11.28 5.34
C ASN A 251 -21.14 9.96 4.66
N LEU A 252 -22.12 9.06 4.57
CA LEU A 252 -22.01 7.78 3.89
C LEU A 252 -22.94 7.74 2.68
N GLU A 253 -22.45 7.18 1.59
CA GLU A 253 -23.22 6.95 0.37
C GLU A 253 -23.58 5.47 0.24
N PHE A 254 -24.81 5.22 -0.21
CA PHE A 254 -25.37 3.89 -0.40
C PHE A 254 -25.62 3.61 -1.89
N SER A 255 -25.29 2.40 -2.30
CA SER A 255 -25.50 1.89 -3.65
C SER A 255 -25.93 0.43 -3.61
N THR A 256 -26.67 -0.02 -4.62
CA THR A 256 -27.15 -1.41 -4.64
C THR A 256 -26.07 -2.35 -5.17
N SER A 257 -26.16 -3.64 -4.84
CA SER A 257 -25.26 -4.66 -5.39
C SER A 257 -25.29 -4.76 -6.93
N GLN A 258 -26.45 -4.46 -7.54
CA GLN A 258 -26.64 -4.44 -8.99
C GLN A 258 -26.13 -3.17 -9.66
N LYS A 259 -26.01 -2.07 -8.91
CA LYS A 259 -25.52 -0.77 -9.38
C LYS A 259 -24.53 -0.18 -8.36
N PRO A 260 -23.37 -0.84 -8.12
CA PRO A 260 -22.45 -0.49 -7.02
C PRO A 260 -21.80 0.89 -7.17
N PHE A 261 -21.89 1.50 -8.35
CA PHE A 261 -21.35 2.82 -8.64
C PHE A 261 -22.44 3.91 -8.77
N THR A 262 -23.71 3.56 -8.57
CA THR A 262 -24.84 4.50 -8.58
C THR A 262 -25.35 4.72 -7.17
N VAL A 263 -25.12 5.93 -6.66
CA VAL A 263 -25.59 6.34 -5.33
C VAL A 263 -27.11 6.53 -5.37
N TYR A 264 -27.83 5.93 -4.42
CA TYR A 264 -29.28 6.18 -4.25
C TYR A 264 -29.61 6.94 -2.96
N ALA A 265 -28.70 6.97 -1.98
CA ALA A 265 -28.87 7.71 -0.75
C ALA A 265 -27.52 8.19 -0.19
N THR A 266 -27.56 9.32 0.51
CA THR A 266 -26.46 9.84 1.33
C THR A 266 -27.03 10.18 2.70
N VAL A 267 -26.37 9.75 3.77
CA VAL A 267 -26.81 10.00 5.15
C VAL A 267 -25.63 10.19 6.08
N THR A 268 -25.82 11.00 7.13
CA THR A 268 -24.81 11.26 8.15
C THR A 268 -24.84 10.20 9.25
N LEU A 269 -23.65 9.71 9.62
CA LEU A 269 -23.46 8.78 10.73
C LEU A 269 -23.62 9.52 12.08
N ALA A 270 -24.64 9.15 12.86
CA ALA A 270 -24.89 9.72 14.19
C ALA A 270 -24.09 9.02 15.29
N SER A 271 -23.95 7.69 15.21
CA SER A 271 -23.11 6.91 16.13
C SER A 271 -22.71 5.56 15.53
N ALA A 272 -21.61 5.00 16.00
CA ALA A 272 -21.19 3.64 15.65
C ALA A 272 -20.71 2.88 16.90
N SER A 273 -20.95 1.57 16.92
CA SER A 273 -20.43 0.68 17.96
C SER A 273 -19.97 -0.64 17.36
N VAL A 274 -18.96 -1.26 17.97
CA VAL A 274 -18.48 -2.59 17.58
C VAL A 274 -19.62 -3.60 17.74
N TYR A 275 -19.90 -4.36 16.68
CA TYR A 275 -20.85 -5.47 16.71
C TYR A 275 -20.10 -6.80 16.90
N ASN A 276 -19.03 -6.99 16.13
CA ASN A 276 -18.08 -8.10 16.27
C ASN A 276 -16.71 -7.69 15.66
N SER A 277 -15.80 -8.65 15.44
CA SER A 277 -14.44 -8.37 14.95
C SER A 277 -14.36 -7.77 13.54
N ASN A 278 -15.39 -7.94 12.71
CA ASN A 278 -15.41 -7.47 11.32
C ASN A 278 -16.68 -6.67 10.96
N SER A 279 -17.49 -6.30 11.94
CA SER A 279 -18.75 -5.58 11.76
C SER A 279 -18.96 -4.50 12.80
N GLN A 280 -19.65 -3.42 12.40
CA GLN A 280 -20.11 -2.36 13.29
C GLN A 280 -21.60 -2.10 13.10
N LEU A 281 -22.28 -1.78 14.21
CA LEU A 281 -23.61 -1.19 14.21
C LEU A 281 -23.49 0.31 13.95
N TYR A 282 -24.15 0.77 12.90
CA TYR A 282 -24.21 2.18 12.52
C TYR A 282 -25.62 2.71 12.74
N ILE A 283 -25.72 3.88 13.37
CA ILE A 283 -26.97 4.62 13.56
C ILE A 283 -26.87 5.95 12.84
N PHE A 284 -27.89 6.31 12.08
CA PHE A 284 -27.92 7.47 11.20
C PHE A 284 -28.79 8.61 11.74
N THR A 285 -28.49 9.83 11.30
CA THR A 285 -29.26 11.03 11.68
C THR A 285 -30.66 11.09 11.07
N SER A 286 -30.92 10.30 10.02
CA SER A 286 -32.21 10.23 9.34
C SER A 286 -32.46 8.83 8.77
N PRO A 287 -33.73 8.46 8.53
CA PRO A 287 -34.08 7.19 7.90
C PRO A 287 -33.42 6.98 6.52
N ILE A 288 -33.06 5.73 6.22
CA ILE A 288 -32.59 5.23 4.92
C ILE A 288 -33.36 3.96 4.55
N ASN A 289 -33.61 3.77 3.26
CA ASN A 289 -34.22 2.54 2.74
C ASN A 289 -33.15 1.58 2.22
N ALA A 290 -32.22 1.19 3.11
CA ALA A 290 -31.14 0.26 2.77
C ALA A 290 -31.62 -1.19 2.78
N SER A 291 -31.01 -2.01 1.92
CA SER A 291 -31.25 -3.44 1.85
C SER A 291 -29.99 -4.22 2.22
N VAL A 292 -30.17 -5.44 2.75
CA VAL A 292 -29.06 -6.38 2.92
C VAL A 292 -28.41 -6.65 1.56
N GLY A 293 -27.08 -6.60 1.51
CA GLY A 293 -26.29 -6.74 0.29
C GLY A 293 -25.95 -5.42 -0.39
N ASP A 294 -26.51 -4.29 0.05
CA ASP A 294 -26.11 -2.97 -0.43
C ASP A 294 -24.66 -2.65 -0.05
N TRP A 295 -24.05 -1.76 -0.83
CA TRP A 295 -22.71 -1.24 -0.60
C TRP A 295 -22.77 0.15 0.03
N VAL A 296 -21.90 0.36 1.02
CA VAL A 296 -21.75 1.62 1.76
C VAL A 296 -20.31 2.09 1.68
N CYS A 297 -20.08 3.38 1.47
CA CYS A 297 -18.73 3.96 1.50
C CYS A 297 -18.77 5.40 2.02
N VAL A 298 -17.61 5.95 2.38
CA VAL A 298 -17.50 7.37 2.78
C VAL A 298 -17.79 8.27 1.58
N ALA A 299 -18.71 9.22 1.77
CA ALA A 299 -19.13 10.20 0.76
C ALA A 299 -18.20 11.43 0.71
N ASP A 300 -17.56 11.75 1.84
CA ASP A 300 -16.72 12.93 2.00
C ASP A 300 -15.40 12.74 1.23
N ARG A 301 -15.33 13.29 0.02
CA ARG A 301 -14.18 13.12 -0.88
C ARG A 301 -13.15 14.25 -0.72
N PRO A 302 -11.84 13.94 -0.82
CA PRO A 302 -10.84 14.98 -0.85
C PRO A 302 -10.79 15.64 -2.23
N SER A 303 -10.45 16.92 -2.27
CA SER A 303 -9.88 17.53 -3.48
C SER A 303 -8.46 17.00 -3.67
N LEU A 304 -8.09 16.64 -4.90
CA LEU A 304 -6.76 16.13 -5.22
C LEU A 304 -6.04 17.10 -6.14
N THR A 305 -4.90 17.62 -5.68
CA THR A 305 -4.01 18.49 -6.46
C THR A 305 -2.69 17.78 -6.66
N ILE A 306 -2.33 17.53 -7.93
CA ILE A 306 -1.05 16.92 -8.30
C ILE A 306 -0.31 17.89 -9.20
N ARG A 307 0.88 18.32 -8.79
CA ARG A 307 1.72 19.23 -9.57
C ARG A 307 3.16 18.76 -9.57
N ASN A 308 3.75 18.56 -10.75
CA ASN A 308 5.12 18.09 -10.91
C ASN A 308 5.34 16.77 -10.13
N PHE A 309 4.55 15.75 -10.48
CA PHE A 309 4.64 14.42 -9.89
C PHE A 309 5.01 13.41 -10.96
N THR A 310 6.06 12.64 -10.71
CA THR A 310 6.54 11.60 -11.63
C THR A 310 6.29 10.22 -11.04
N VAL A 311 5.68 9.33 -11.82
CA VAL A 311 5.66 7.90 -11.54
C VAL A 311 6.37 7.18 -12.68
N ALA A 312 7.36 6.35 -12.35
CA ALA A 312 8.13 5.63 -13.36
C ALA A 312 8.58 4.26 -12.85
N ASN A 313 8.77 3.33 -13.78
CA ASN A 313 9.45 2.04 -13.56
C ASN A 313 8.84 1.15 -12.48
N ASN A 314 7.64 1.45 -11.98
CA ASN A 314 6.95 0.66 -10.98
C ASN A 314 6.24 -0.55 -11.62
N ARG A 315 5.92 -1.56 -10.80
CA ARG A 315 5.38 -2.84 -11.28
C ARG A 315 3.91 -2.77 -11.73
N ALA A 316 3.11 -1.92 -11.10
CA ALA A 316 1.68 -1.85 -11.35
C ALA A 316 1.25 -0.55 -12.04
N ARG A 317 0.28 0.18 -11.47
CA ARG A 317 -0.33 1.36 -12.11
C ARG A 317 0.43 2.61 -11.69
N GLY A 318 0.40 3.64 -12.53
CA GLY A 318 0.97 4.94 -12.16
C GLY A 318 0.19 5.56 -11.00
N VAL A 319 -1.09 5.84 -11.26
CA VAL A 319 -2.01 6.48 -10.32
C VAL A 319 -3.37 5.79 -10.39
N LEU A 320 -3.88 5.33 -9.25
CA LEU A 320 -5.19 4.71 -9.10
C LEU A 320 -6.15 5.66 -8.37
N LEU A 321 -7.20 6.09 -9.08
CA LEU A 321 -8.28 6.96 -8.58
C LEU A 321 -9.63 6.26 -8.84
N PRO A 322 -10.04 5.31 -8.00
CA PRO A 322 -11.14 4.40 -8.30
C PRO A 322 -12.55 5.03 -8.19
N ARG A 323 -12.67 6.29 -7.74
CA ARG A 323 -13.89 7.09 -7.84
C ARG A 323 -13.53 8.58 -7.90
N GLN A 324 -14.40 9.41 -8.50
CA GLN A 324 -14.17 10.84 -8.79
C GLN A 324 -13.59 11.63 -7.59
N THR A 325 -12.27 11.67 -7.47
CA THR A 325 -11.59 12.79 -6.84
C THR A 325 -11.78 13.98 -7.78
N ASN A 326 -12.13 15.15 -7.25
CA ASN A 326 -12.15 16.37 -8.05
C ASN A 326 -10.69 16.74 -8.35
N VAL A 327 -10.17 16.20 -9.45
CA VAL A 327 -8.80 16.47 -9.92
C VAL A 327 -8.80 17.86 -10.52
N LYS A 328 -8.17 18.80 -9.82
CA LYS A 328 -7.84 20.10 -10.38
C LYS A 328 -6.50 19.96 -11.11
N LYS A 329 -6.54 20.07 -12.44
CA LYS A 329 -5.34 20.17 -13.28
C LYS A 329 -4.75 21.58 -13.19
#